data_AF-U7UV78-F1
#
_entry.id   AF-U7UV78-F1
#
_cell.length_a   1.000
_cell.length_b   1.000
_cell.length_c   1.000
_cell.angle_alpha   90.00
_cell.angle_beta   90.00
_cell.angle_gamma   90.00
#
_symmetry.space_group_name_H-M   'P 1'
#
loop_
_entity.id
_entity.type
_entity.pdbx_description
1 polymer ?
#
loop_
_entity_poly.entity_id
_entity_poly.type
_entity_poly.pdbx_seq_one_letter_code
_entity_poly.pdbx_strand_id
1 'polypeptide(L)'
;MKTTYKVLLVISAILLIGSSVAYYLSTNSKSTYNKLVEENKELEIKLNEKQSQNEEISQDILKLNEDLEVSSKDFKTKYGYDYFESENMLTNRIKEFEEKNKSIESQVVSEVLKFERYFKSGIYSDEKLESKISDFIDVSDIKTEQISKDLYGVLNLNPFVDKYSKDGFINYILKRNPNIDSSKLKLELFNLVIYSRNLNEIIETKELPKNLNSLRSDLFSFCSLLKEMEKSGISTGELNSKSMDSLNSKITNLISDYFINKGQIEVINLGGTNEK
;
A
#
# COMPACT_ATOMS: atom_id res chain seq x y z
N MET A 1 107.63 -54.82 -17.45
CA MET A 1 106.31 -55.24 -16.91
C MET A 1 105.79 -54.40 -15.74
N LYS A 2 106.60 -53.97 -14.76
CA LYS A 2 106.10 -53.24 -13.56
C LYS A 2 105.60 -51.79 -13.83
N THR A 3 106.17 -51.06 -14.78
CA THR A 3 105.85 -49.64 -15.03
C THR A 3 104.55 -49.47 -15.81
N THR A 4 104.29 -50.33 -16.79
CA THR A 4 103.06 -50.32 -17.61
C THR A 4 101.82 -50.63 -16.77
N TYR A 5 101.93 -51.56 -15.81
CA TYR A 5 100.86 -51.89 -14.86
C TYR A 5 100.50 -50.71 -13.95
N LYS A 6 101.50 -49.96 -13.46
CA LYS A 6 101.28 -48.75 -12.63
C LYS A 6 100.54 -47.65 -13.41
N VAL A 7 100.92 -47.41 -14.66
CA VAL A 7 100.25 -46.40 -15.51
C VAL A 7 98.79 -46.80 -15.79
N LEU A 8 98.54 -48.08 -16.09
CA LEU A 8 97.19 -48.61 -16.28
C LEU A 8 96.35 -48.46 -15.00
N LEU A 9 96.92 -48.76 -13.83
CA LEU A 9 96.25 -48.60 -12.54
C LEU A 9 95.84 -47.14 -12.26
N VAL A 10 96.71 -46.18 -12.58
CA VAL A 10 96.42 -44.74 -12.42
C VAL A 10 95.30 -44.31 -13.36
N ILE A 11 95.33 -44.73 -14.63
CA ILE A 11 94.27 -44.43 -15.60
C ILE A 11 92.94 -45.06 -15.16
N SER A 12 92.95 -46.31 -14.70
CA SER A 12 91.76 -46.98 -14.17
C SER A 12 91.20 -46.27 -12.93
N ALA A 13 92.07 -45.78 -12.03
CA ALA A 13 91.64 -45.02 -10.86
C ALA A 13 90.98 -43.68 -11.25
N ILE A 14 91.56 -42.95 -12.21
CA ILE A 14 90.99 -41.69 -12.71
C ILE A 14 89.65 -41.93 -13.39
N LEU A 15 89.53 -42.97 -14.23
CA LEU A 15 88.27 -43.35 -14.87
C LEU A 15 87.20 -43.75 -13.86
N LEU A 16 87.59 -44.45 -12.78
CA LEU A 16 86.67 -44.88 -11.73
C LEU A 16 86.18 -43.70 -10.87
N ILE A 17 87.06 -42.75 -10.56
CA ILE A 17 86.67 -41.51 -9.87
C ILE A 17 85.76 -40.67 -10.76
N GLY A 18 86.14 -40.48 -12.03
CA GLY A 18 85.35 -39.72 -13.01
C GLY A 18 83.97 -40.33 -13.24
N SER A 19 83.88 -41.65 -13.39
CA SER A 19 82.59 -42.35 -13.54
C SER A 19 81.75 -42.31 -12.27
N SER A 20 82.37 -42.37 -11.08
CA SER A 20 81.66 -42.25 -9.79
C SER A 20 81.07 -40.85 -9.60
N VAL A 21 81.80 -39.80 -9.95
CA VAL A 21 81.31 -38.42 -9.90
C VAL A 21 80.20 -38.19 -10.92
N ALA A 22 80.37 -38.68 -12.16
CA ALA A 22 79.34 -38.59 -13.20
C ALA A 22 78.06 -39.35 -12.80
N TYR A 23 78.19 -40.53 -12.17
CA TYR A 23 77.07 -41.30 -11.66
C TYR A 23 76.35 -40.57 -10.51
N TYR A 24 77.10 -39.98 -9.57
CA TYR A 24 76.53 -39.19 -8.47
C TYR A 24 75.76 -37.96 -8.97
N LEU A 25 76.34 -37.19 -9.91
CA LEU A 25 75.68 -36.03 -10.50
C LEU A 25 74.44 -36.42 -11.30
N SER A 26 74.50 -37.52 -12.07
CA SER A 26 73.37 -38.03 -12.85
C SER A 26 72.22 -38.52 -11.95
N THR A 27 72.53 -39.28 -10.90
CA THR A 27 71.53 -39.80 -9.96
C THR A 27 70.89 -38.69 -9.12
N ASN A 28 71.67 -37.72 -8.64
CA ASN A 28 71.13 -36.59 -7.90
C ASN A 28 70.30 -35.66 -8.80
N SER A 29 70.77 -35.36 -10.02
CA SER A 29 70.01 -34.57 -11.00
C SER A 29 68.68 -35.23 -11.36
N LYS A 30 68.68 -36.56 -11.57
CA LYS A 30 67.46 -37.34 -11.80
C LYS A 30 66.51 -37.30 -10.59
N SER A 31 67.05 -37.37 -9.38
CA SER A 31 66.26 -37.27 -8.14
C SER A 31 65.63 -35.88 -7.97
N THR A 32 66.40 -34.81 -8.18
CA THR A 32 65.91 -33.42 -8.12
C THR A 32 64.87 -33.14 -9.21
N TYR A 33 65.10 -33.61 -10.44
CA TYR A 33 64.13 -33.49 -11.52
C TYR A 33 62.81 -34.20 -11.18
N ASN A 34 62.87 -35.43 -10.67
CA ASN A 34 61.67 -36.16 -10.26
C ASN A 34 60.90 -35.43 -9.14
N LYS A 35 61.60 -34.87 -8.14
CA LYS A 35 60.98 -34.05 -7.09
C LYS A 35 60.28 -32.82 -7.65
N LEU A 36 60.93 -32.07 -8.56
CA LEU A 36 60.33 -30.90 -9.19
C LEU A 36 59.10 -31.26 -10.04
N VAL A 37 59.10 -32.43 -10.69
CA VAL A 37 57.93 -32.93 -11.43
C VAL A 37 56.79 -33.28 -10.49
N GLU A 38 57.07 -33.90 -9.34
CA GLU A 38 56.07 -34.18 -8.31
C GLU A 38 55.50 -32.90 -7.68
N GLU A 39 56.36 -31.94 -7.32
CA GLU A 39 55.95 -30.63 -6.81
C GLU A 39 55.11 -29.85 -7.82
N ASN A 40 55.48 -29.85 -9.11
CA ASN A 40 54.67 -29.21 -10.16
C ASN A 40 53.29 -29.87 -10.31
N LYS A 41 53.20 -31.20 -10.24
CA LYS A 41 51.91 -31.90 -10.25
C LYS A 41 51.06 -31.55 -9.03
N GLU A 42 51.68 -31.46 -7.86
CA GLU A 42 50.97 -31.08 -6.62
C GLU A 42 50.47 -29.63 -6.68
N LEU A 43 51.27 -28.72 -7.24
CA LEU A 43 50.89 -27.33 -7.47
C LEU A 43 49.76 -27.20 -8.49
N GLU A 44 49.79 -27.98 -9.57
CA GLU A 44 48.73 -28.01 -10.59
C GLU A 44 47.40 -28.50 -9.98
N ILE A 45 47.43 -29.53 -9.13
CA ILE A 45 46.26 -30.00 -8.40
C ILE A 45 45.72 -28.89 -7.48
N LYS A 46 46.57 -28.25 -6.68
CA LYS A 46 46.16 -27.15 -5.78
C LYS A 46 45.61 -25.94 -6.55
N LEU A 47 46.16 -25.63 -7.72
CA LEU A 47 45.67 -24.57 -8.59
C LEU A 47 44.25 -24.87 -9.07
N ASN A 48 44.01 -26.09 -9.56
CA ASN A 48 42.70 -26.53 -10.03
C ASN A 48 41.67 -26.55 -8.89
N GLU A 49 42.05 -27.02 -7.70
CA GLU A 49 41.19 -26.95 -6.50
C GLU A 49 40.82 -25.50 -6.16
N LYS A 50 41.79 -24.57 -6.21
CA LYS A 50 41.54 -23.15 -5.94
C LYS A 50 40.68 -22.49 -7.02
N GLN A 51 40.83 -22.87 -8.28
CA GLN A 51 39.97 -22.40 -9.37
C GLN A 51 38.53 -22.87 -9.17
N SER A 52 38.34 -24.16 -8.86
CA SER A 52 37.00 -24.70 -8.57
C SER A 52 36.34 -24.01 -7.38
N GLN A 53 37.09 -23.74 -6.29
CA GLN A 53 36.58 -22.98 -5.15
C GLN A 53 36.16 -21.55 -5.53
N ASN A 54 36.94 -20.89 -6.39
CA ASN A 54 36.64 -19.53 -6.82
C ASN A 54 35.40 -19.47 -7.73
N GLU A 55 35.22 -20.48 -8.59
CA GLU A 55 34.00 -20.64 -9.40
C GLU A 55 32.77 -20.87 -8.53
N GLU A 56 32.87 -21.75 -7.53
CA GLU A 56 31.80 -22.02 -6.56
C GLU A 56 31.41 -20.73 -5.79
N ILE A 57 32.40 -20.02 -5.25
CA ILE A 57 32.17 -18.73 -4.56
C ILE A 57 31.52 -17.71 -5.50
N SER A 58 31.95 -17.65 -6.77
CA SER A 58 31.37 -16.72 -7.75
C SER A 58 29.90 -17.05 -8.03
N GLN A 59 29.55 -18.34 -8.13
CA GLN A 59 28.17 -18.77 -8.29
C GLN A 59 27.32 -18.46 -7.05
N ASP A 60 27.87 -18.69 -5.85
CA ASP A 60 27.20 -18.35 -4.60
C ASP A 60 26.92 -16.85 -4.49
N ILE A 61 27.88 -16.00 -4.87
CA ILE A 61 27.69 -14.54 -4.89
C ILE A 61 26.56 -14.15 -5.86
N LEU A 62 26.52 -14.73 -7.06
CA LEU A 62 25.45 -14.46 -8.02
C LEU A 62 24.09 -14.84 -7.45
N LYS A 63 24.00 -16.03 -6.86
CA LYS A 63 22.76 -16.51 -6.24
C LYS A 63 22.32 -15.64 -5.07
N LEU A 64 23.23 -15.24 -4.18
CA LEU A 64 22.92 -14.32 -3.09
C LEU A 64 22.40 -12.96 -3.60
N ASN A 65 22.96 -12.45 -4.70
CA ASN A 65 22.51 -11.19 -5.29
C ASN A 65 21.09 -11.31 -5.87
N GLU A 66 20.79 -12.42 -6.55
CA GLU A 66 19.43 -12.71 -7.05
C GLU A 66 18.43 -12.82 -5.88
N ASP A 67 18.78 -13.57 -4.83
CA ASP A 67 17.94 -13.73 -3.64
C ASP A 67 17.72 -12.38 -2.93
N LEU A 68 18.74 -11.52 -2.86
CA LEU A 68 18.65 -10.18 -2.29
C LEU A 68 17.74 -9.26 -3.11
N GLU A 69 17.82 -9.31 -4.45
CA GLU A 69 16.96 -8.52 -5.33
C GLU A 69 15.50 -8.91 -5.18
N VAL A 70 15.21 -10.22 -5.16
CA VAL A 70 13.87 -10.75 -4.93
C VAL A 70 13.34 -10.32 -3.56
N SER A 71 14.15 -10.49 -2.51
CA SER A 71 13.77 -10.12 -1.15
C SER A 71 13.53 -8.62 -0.99
N SER A 72 14.38 -7.78 -1.59
CA SER A 72 14.23 -6.32 -1.58
C SER A 72 12.96 -5.89 -2.31
N LYS A 73 12.62 -6.54 -3.42
CA LYS A 73 11.39 -6.25 -4.16
C LYS A 73 10.14 -6.66 -3.38
N ASP A 74 10.17 -7.81 -2.73
CA ASP A 74 9.09 -8.28 -1.86
C ASP A 74 8.90 -7.34 -0.67
N PHE A 75 10.00 -6.87 -0.07
CA PHE A 75 9.97 -5.87 0.98
C PHE A 75 9.29 -4.58 0.51
N LYS A 76 9.74 -4.02 -0.62
CA LYS A 76 9.17 -2.79 -1.20
C LYS A 76 7.68 -2.94 -1.49
N THR A 77 7.27 -4.09 -2.03
CA THR A 77 5.87 -4.37 -2.34
C THR A 77 5.04 -4.44 -1.06
N LYS A 78 5.57 -5.04 0.01
CA LYS A 78 4.87 -5.22 1.28
C LYS A 78 4.76 -3.93 2.09
N TYR A 79 5.83 -3.12 2.13
CA TYR A 79 5.95 -1.98 3.04
C TYR A 79 5.90 -0.61 2.36
N GLY A 80 6.03 -0.56 1.03
CA GLY A 80 5.88 0.67 0.23
C GLY A 80 7.12 1.57 0.14
N TYR A 81 8.27 1.12 0.66
CA TYR A 81 9.57 1.81 0.60
C TYR A 81 10.72 0.81 0.39
N ASP A 82 11.87 1.29 -0.10
CA ASP A 82 13.02 0.43 -0.37
C ASP A 82 13.79 0.10 0.92
N TYR A 83 14.22 -1.16 1.07
CA TYR A 83 14.96 -1.64 2.24
C TYR A 83 16.27 -0.86 2.48
N PHE A 84 16.88 -0.36 1.40
CA PHE A 84 18.15 0.38 1.45
C PHE A 84 17.97 1.90 1.60
N GLU A 85 16.75 2.40 1.81
CA GLU A 85 16.53 3.84 2.04
C GLU A 85 17.14 4.30 3.35
N SER A 86 17.85 5.44 3.30
CA SER A 86 18.37 6.08 4.52
C SER A 86 17.27 6.70 5.36
N GLU A 87 17.50 6.90 6.66
CA GLU A 87 16.56 7.56 7.59
C GLU A 87 16.10 8.95 7.08
N ASN A 88 16.99 9.70 6.44
CA ASN A 88 16.66 10.99 5.81
C ASN A 88 15.70 10.82 4.62
N MET A 89 15.85 9.75 3.82
CA MET A 89 14.94 9.43 2.71
C MET A 89 13.57 9.04 3.25
N LEU A 90 13.52 8.20 4.29
CA LEU A 90 12.27 7.82 4.97
C LEU A 90 11.54 9.04 5.54
N THR A 91 12.28 9.97 6.16
CA THR A 91 11.70 11.22 6.68
C THR A 91 11.12 12.09 5.56
N ASN A 92 11.82 12.21 4.43
CA ASN A 92 11.29 12.93 3.26
C ASN A 92 10.05 12.22 2.70
N ARG A 93 10.04 10.88 2.69
CA ARG A 93 8.92 10.09 2.21
C ARG A 93 7.66 10.26 3.07
N ILE A 94 7.82 10.31 4.39
CA ILE A 94 6.72 10.64 5.31
C ILE A 94 6.14 12.01 4.96
N LYS A 95 7.00 13.03 4.79
CA LYS A 95 6.55 14.38 4.40
C LYS A 95 5.81 14.38 3.06
N GLU A 96 6.31 13.66 2.06
CA GLU A 96 5.63 13.49 0.76
C GLU A 96 4.24 12.89 0.93
N PHE A 97 4.08 11.86 1.76
CA PHE A 97 2.78 11.24 2.02
C PHE A 97 1.85 12.16 2.83
N GLU A 98 2.37 12.93 3.77
CA GLU A 98 1.59 13.94 4.50
C GLU A 98 1.10 15.07 3.58
N GLU A 99 1.95 15.55 2.67
CA GLU A 99 1.59 16.55 1.66
C GLU A 99 0.55 16.01 0.67
N LYS A 100 0.71 14.76 0.20
CA LYS A 100 -0.31 14.08 -0.60
C LYS A 100 -1.64 14.00 0.13
N ASN A 101 -1.63 13.66 1.42
CA ASN A 101 -2.85 13.61 2.22
C ASN A 101 -3.51 14.97 2.38
N LYS A 102 -2.75 16.05 2.63
CA LYS A 102 -3.31 17.43 2.64
C LYS A 102 -3.93 17.82 1.29
N SER A 103 -3.29 17.41 0.18
CA SER A 103 -3.84 17.62 -1.16
C SER A 103 -5.13 16.83 -1.38
N ILE A 104 -5.17 15.56 -0.95
CA ILE A 104 -6.38 14.73 -0.98
C ILE A 104 -7.52 15.38 -0.18
N GLU A 105 -7.25 15.83 1.04
CA GLU A 105 -8.25 16.50 1.89
C GLU A 105 -8.86 17.72 1.16
N SER A 106 -8.01 18.56 0.57
CA SER A 106 -8.43 19.73 -0.22
C SER A 106 -9.23 19.34 -1.46
N GLN A 107 -8.85 18.25 -2.14
CA GLN A 107 -9.57 17.73 -3.29
C GLN A 107 -10.95 17.20 -2.91
N VAL A 108 -11.08 16.46 -1.80
CA VAL A 108 -12.39 15.97 -1.33
C VAL A 108 -13.33 17.13 -1.05
N VAL A 109 -12.87 18.16 -0.32
CA VAL A 109 -13.67 19.37 -0.06
C VAL A 109 -14.10 20.03 -1.38
N SER A 110 -13.16 20.23 -2.31
CA SER A 110 -13.44 20.84 -3.62
C SER A 110 -14.47 20.04 -4.44
N GLU A 111 -14.39 18.71 -4.43
CA GLU A 111 -15.35 17.86 -5.14
C GLU A 111 -16.74 17.89 -4.49
N VAL A 112 -16.84 17.87 -3.15
CA VAL A 112 -18.12 18.00 -2.44
C VAL A 112 -18.78 19.35 -2.74
N LEU A 113 -18.00 20.45 -2.75
CA LEU A 113 -18.51 21.79 -3.03
C LEU A 113 -19.15 21.92 -4.43
N LYS A 114 -18.68 21.16 -5.43
CA LYS A 114 -19.31 21.13 -6.78
C LYS A 114 -20.74 20.60 -6.73
N PHE A 115 -21.08 19.83 -5.70
CA PHE A 115 -22.38 19.21 -5.48
C PHE A 115 -23.16 19.89 -4.36
N GLU A 116 -22.82 21.15 -3.99
CA GLU A 116 -23.47 21.91 -2.91
C GLU A 116 -25.00 21.82 -2.92
N ARG A 117 -25.61 21.90 -4.12
CA ARG A 117 -27.07 21.84 -4.31
C ARG A 117 -27.74 20.56 -3.83
N TYR A 118 -27.00 19.46 -3.68
CA TYR A 118 -27.51 18.19 -3.18
C TYR A 118 -27.67 18.17 -1.67
N PHE A 119 -26.87 18.96 -0.96
CA PHE A 119 -26.71 18.82 0.48
C PHE A 119 -27.17 20.05 1.23
N LYS A 120 -27.05 21.25 0.63
CA LYS A 120 -27.38 22.51 1.29
C LYS A 120 -28.86 22.62 1.65
N SER A 121 -29.12 22.89 2.93
CA SER A 121 -30.44 23.24 3.45
C SER A 121 -30.33 23.91 4.82
N GLY A 122 -31.22 24.84 5.14
CA GLY A 122 -31.36 25.41 6.48
C GLY A 122 -31.85 24.42 7.53
N ILE A 123 -32.20 23.18 7.16
CA ILE A 123 -32.64 22.15 8.10
C ILE A 123 -31.55 21.76 9.11
N TYR A 124 -30.27 21.83 8.73
CA TYR A 124 -29.16 21.46 9.63
C TYR A 124 -28.91 22.47 10.74
N SER A 125 -29.42 23.70 10.60
CA SER A 125 -29.37 24.70 11.66
C SER A 125 -30.57 24.61 12.63
N ASP A 126 -31.48 23.65 12.45
CA ASP A 126 -32.62 23.46 13.35
C ASP A 126 -32.19 22.73 14.62
N GLU A 127 -32.40 23.36 15.78
CA GLU A 127 -32.13 22.77 17.10
C GLU A 127 -32.87 21.45 17.35
N LYS A 128 -33.99 21.21 16.65
CA LYS A 128 -34.77 19.97 16.78
C LYS A 128 -34.30 18.84 15.87
N LEU A 129 -33.38 19.09 14.93
CA LEU A 129 -32.96 18.07 13.96
C LEU A 129 -32.41 16.83 14.67
N GLU A 130 -31.48 17.00 15.62
CA GLU A 130 -30.88 15.87 16.34
C GLU A 130 -31.93 15.04 17.10
N SER A 131 -32.88 15.69 17.77
CA SER A 131 -33.99 14.96 18.41
C SER A 131 -34.85 14.19 17.41
N LYS A 132 -35.05 14.74 16.21
CA LYS A 132 -35.82 14.06 15.15
C LYS A 132 -35.09 12.89 14.54
N ILE A 133 -33.78 12.98 14.41
CA ILE A 133 -32.94 11.86 13.97
C ILE A 133 -32.95 10.76 15.04
N SER A 134 -32.86 11.11 16.32
CA SER A 134 -32.97 10.15 17.43
C SER A 134 -34.32 9.44 17.42
N ASP A 135 -35.43 10.19 17.37
CA ASP A 135 -36.79 9.64 17.28
C ASP A 135 -36.91 8.65 16.11
N PHE A 136 -36.30 8.98 14.96
CA PHE A 136 -36.30 8.13 13.76
C PHE A 136 -35.54 6.82 13.95
N ILE A 137 -34.35 6.88 14.56
CA ILE A 137 -33.53 5.70 14.84
C ILE A 137 -34.21 4.80 15.88
N ASP A 138 -34.72 5.38 16.97
CA ASP A 138 -35.38 4.63 18.05
C ASP A 138 -36.61 3.85 17.55
N VAL A 139 -37.32 4.42 16.57
CA VAL A 139 -38.47 3.78 15.94
C VAL A 139 -38.06 2.64 14.99
N SER A 140 -36.85 2.66 14.44
CA SER A 140 -36.30 1.56 13.64
C SER A 140 -35.91 0.33 14.48
N ASP A 141 -35.69 0.50 15.79
CA ASP A 141 -35.34 -0.56 16.74
C ASP A 141 -36.56 -1.25 17.40
N ILE A 142 -37.79 -0.82 17.08
CA ILE A 142 -39.01 -1.44 17.60
C ILE A 142 -39.19 -2.82 16.93
N LYS A 143 -39.29 -3.89 17.74
CA LYS A 143 -39.59 -5.26 17.26
C LYS A 143 -40.78 -5.24 16.29
N THR A 144 -40.59 -5.82 15.11
CA THR A 144 -41.51 -5.82 13.96
C THR A 144 -42.96 -6.22 14.28
N GLU A 145 -43.19 -6.99 15.35
CA GLU A 145 -44.51 -7.42 15.82
C GLU A 145 -45.34 -6.30 16.49
N GLN A 146 -44.74 -5.14 16.81
CA GLN A 146 -45.43 -3.97 17.38
C GLN A 146 -45.66 -2.82 16.38
N ILE A 147 -45.30 -3.01 15.11
CA ILE A 147 -45.51 -2.02 14.03
C ILE A 147 -46.99 -2.05 13.59
N SER A 148 -47.89 -1.68 14.49
CA SER A 148 -49.30 -1.40 14.18
C SER A 148 -49.61 0.10 14.16
N LYS A 149 -48.63 0.94 14.52
CA LYS A 149 -48.76 2.40 14.47
C LYS A 149 -48.16 2.90 13.17
N ASP A 150 -48.91 3.75 12.51
CA ASP A 150 -48.46 4.56 11.39
C ASP A 150 -47.12 5.25 11.76
N LEU A 151 -46.01 4.73 11.23
CA LEU A 151 -44.66 5.28 11.38
C LEU A 151 -44.63 6.77 11.04
N TYR A 152 -45.47 7.20 10.09
CA TYR A 152 -45.62 8.60 9.69
C TYR A 152 -46.20 9.47 10.81
N GLY A 153 -47.16 8.95 11.57
CA GLY A 153 -47.79 9.64 12.69
C GLY A 153 -46.94 9.70 13.96
N VAL A 154 -46.13 8.66 14.22
CA VAL A 154 -45.28 8.58 15.43
C VAL A 154 -44.11 9.57 15.38
N LEU A 155 -43.48 9.71 14.21
CA LEU A 155 -42.28 10.54 14.07
C LEU A 155 -42.59 12.04 13.92
N ASN A 156 -43.85 12.38 13.59
CA ASN A 156 -44.29 13.75 13.31
C ASN A 156 -43.32 14.50 12.36
N LEU A 157 -42.83 13.80 11.32
CA LEU A 157 -41.87 14.33 10.36
C LEU A 157 -42.52 15.30 9.38
N ASN A 158 -43.81 15.12 9.10
CA ASN A 158 -44.51 15.93 8.10
C ASN A 158 -44.42 17.44 8.42
N PRO A 159 -44.81 17.92 9.62
CA PRO A 159 -44.67 19.34 9.96
C PRO A 159 -43.21 19.82 10.02
N PHE A 160 -42.28 18.92 10.37
CA PHE A 160 -40.87 19.26 10.44
C PHE A 160 -40.28 19.52 9.05
N VAL A 161 -40.50 18.61 8.10
CA VAL A 161 -40.05 18.77 6.71
C VAL A 161 -40.80 19.91 6.01
N ASP A 162 -42.07 20.15 6.35
CA ASP A 162 -42.87 21.26 5.78
C ASP A 162 -42.26 22.64 6.09
N LYS A 163 -41.62 22.82 7.24
CA LYS A 163 -40.88 24.04 7.59
C LYS A 163 -39.80 24.37 6.55
N TYR A 164 -39.23 23.34 5.92
CA TYR A 164 -38.15 23.44 4.93
C TYR A 164 -38.62 23.20 3.49
N SER A 165 -39.93 23.14 3.25
CA SER A 165 -40.52 22.90 1.92
C SER A 165 -40.15 23.95 0.85
N LYS A 166 -39.61 25.10 1.26
CA LYS A 166 -39.18 26.20 0.38
C LYS A 166 -37.66 26.33 0.29
N ASP A 167 -36.91 25.44 0.92
CA ASP A 167 -35.47 25.53 1.06
C ASP A 167 -34.72 24.35 0.40
N GLY A 168 -33.51 24.63 -0.10
CA GLY A 168 -32.54 23.64 -0.54
C GLY A 168 -33.04 22.56 -1.50
N PHE A 169 -32.45 21.36 -1.38
CA PHE A 169 -32.82 20.18 -2.15
C PHE A 169 -34.24 19.68 -1.82
N ILE A 170 -34.72 19.93 -0.60
CA ILE A 170 -36.07 19.56 -0.15
C ILE A 170 -37.14 20.20 -1.04
N ASN A 171 -37.09 21.52 -1.22
CA ASN A 171 -37.97 22.26 -2.12
C ASN A 171 -37.87 21.79 -3.57
N TYR A 172 -36.64 21.56 -4.04
CA TYR A 172 -36.40 21.12 -5.42
C TYR A 172 -37.10 19.80 -5.71
N ILE A 173 -36.94 18.81 -4.83
CA ILE A 173 -37.55 17.48 -5.00
C ILE A 173 -39.07 17.56 -4.78
N LEU A 174 -39.57 18.27 -3.76
CA LEU A 174 -41.01 18.42 -3.53
C LEU A 174 -41.74 19.01 -4.75
N LYS A 175 -41.22 20.09 -5.33
CA LYS A 175 -41.82 20.75 -6.50
C LYS A 175 -41.89 19.87 -7.74
N ARG A 176 -40.93 18.94 -7.88
CA ARG A 176 -40.90 18.00 -9.02
C ARG A 176 -41.85 16.83 -8.87
N ASN A 177 -42.40 16.62 -7.67
CA ASN A 177 -43.20 15.45 -7.34
C ASN A 177 -44.56 15.84 -6.73
N PRO A 178 -45.37 16.70 -7.39
CA PRO A 178 -46.60 17.25 -6.80
C PRO A 178 -47.71 16.21 -6.60
N ASN A 179 -47.63 15.08 -7.30
CA ASN A 179 -48.67 14.03 -7.30
C ASN A 179 -48.29 12.79 -6.46
N ILE A 180 -47.13 12.81 -5.80
CA ILE A 180 -46.69 11.71 -4.93
C ILE A 180 -47.28 11.92 -3.54
N ASP A 181 -47.60 10.81 -2.85
CA ASP A 181 -47.99 10.87 -1.43
C ASP A 181 -46.95 11.68 -0.63
N SER A 182 -47.42 12.80 -0.10
CA SER A 182 -46.59 13.76 0.63
C SER A 182 -45.88 13.12 1.81
N SER A 183 -46.51 12.17 2.50
CA SER A 183 -45.93 11.51 3.67
C SER A 183 -44.75 10.63 3.29
N LYS A 184 -44.91 9.78 2.25
CA LYS A 184 -43.83 8.94 1.71
C LYS A 184 -42.67 9.80 1.21
N LEU A 185 -42.95 10.84 0.43
CA LEU A 185 -41.91 11.69 -0.13
C LEU A 185 -41.12 12.43 0.97
N LYS A 186 -41.80 12.93 2.00
CA LYS A 186 -41.16 13.60 3.14
C LYS A 186 -40.28 12.67 3.97
N LEU A 187 -40.67 11.41 4.11
CA LEU A 187 -39.86 10.38 4.76
C LEU A 187 -38.55 10.15 3.99
N GLU A 188 -38.63 9.98 2.67
CA GLU A 188 -37.42 9.80 1.84
C GLU A 188 -36.52 11.04 1.88
N LEU A 189 -37.12 12.24 1.87
CA LEU A 189 -36.37 13.48 2.05
C LEU A 189 -35.68 13.56 3.41
N PHE A 190 -36.34 13.11 4.47
CA PHE A 190 -35.74 13.06 5.80
C PHE A 190 -34.59 12.05 5.87
N ASN A 191 -34.71 10.89 5.20
CA ASN A 191 -33.59 9.95 5.05
C ASN A 191 -32.39 10.61 4.35
N LEU A 192 -32.62 11.35 3.27
CA LEU A 192 -31.55 12.11 2.61
C LEU A 192 -30.89 13.11 3.56
N VAL A 193 -31.66 13.83 4.38
CA VAL A 193 -31.13 14.79 5.38
C VAL A 193 -30.16 14.11 6.35
N ILE A 194 -30.50 12.92 6.86
CA ILE A 194 -29.63 12.16 7.78
C ILE A 194 -28.24 11.94 7.16
N TYR A 195 -28.20 11.43 5.93
CA TYR A 195 -26.94 11.09 5.24
C TYR A 195 -26.28 12.25 4.50
N SER A 196 -26.82 13.46 4.57
CA SER A 196 -26.18 14.65 4.00
C SER A 196 -25.64 15.62 5.06
N ARG A 197 -25.77 15.30 6.34
CA ARG A 197 -25.28 16.16 7.44
C ARG A 197 -23.78 16.46 7.35
N ASN A 198 -22.95 15.42 7.27
CA ASN A 198 -21.49 15.59 7.15
C ASN A 198 -21.09 16.29 5.83
N LEU A 199 -21.88 16.10 4.77
CA LEU A 199 -21.64 16.74 3.47
C LEU A 199 -22.02 18.24 3.51
N ASN A 200 -23.09 18.59 4.24
CA ASN A 200 -23.45 19.97 4.52
C ASN A 200 -22.42 20.66 5.43
N GLU A 201 -21.89 19.97 6.44
CA GLU A 201 -20.82 20.50 7.29
C GLU A 201 -19.58 20.87 6.46
N ILE A 202 -19.18 20.04 5.48
CA ILE A 202 -18.09 20.37 4.54
C ILE A 202 -18.42 21.63 3.74
N ILE A 203 -19.68 21.82 3.31
CA ILE A 203 -20.07 23.03 2.57
C ILE A 203 -19.96 24.28 3.44
N GLU A 204 -20.40 24.20 4.69
CA GLU A 204 -20.43 25.32 5.63
C GLU A 204 -19.04 25.71 6.12
N THR A 205 -18.27 24.71 6.56
CA THR A 205 -16.95 24.92 7.18
C THR A 205 -15.82 24.97 6.16
N LYS A 206 -16.01 24.33 4.98
CA LYS A 206 -14.94 24.05 4.01
C LYS A 206 -13.81 23.19 4.60
N GLU A 207 -14.12 22.45 5.65
CA GLU A 207 -13.21 21.54 6.32
C GLU A 207 -13.69 20.10 6.14
N LEU A 208 -12.74 19.17 6.14
CA LEU A 208 -13.04 17.76 6.03
C LEU A 208 -13.41 17.20 7.42
N PRO A 209 -14.45 16.35 7.54
CA PRO A 209 -14.80 15.75 8.82
C PRO A 209 -13.65 14.88 9.33
N LYS A 210 -13.48 14.83 10.65
CA LYS A 210 -12.43 14.03 11.30
C LYS A 210 -12.54 12.54 10.96
N ASN A 211 -13.75 12.04 10.70
CA ASN A 211 -14.00 10.64 10.38
C ASN A 211 -14.35 10.45 8.90
N LEU A 212 -13.34 10.12 8.08
CA LEU A 212 -13.50 9.88 6.65
C LEU A 212 -14.31 8.63 6.31
N ASN A 213 -14.32 7.64 7.21
CA ASN A 213 -15.16 6.45 7.03
C ASN A 213 -16.64 6.80 7.15
N SER A 214 -17.00 7.71 8.06
CA SER A 214 -18.36 8.25 8.15
C SER A 214 -18.74 8.96 6.86
N LEU A 215 -17.88 9.85 6.36
CA LEU A 215 -18.13 10.56 5.10
C LEU A 215 -18.37 9.61 3.92
N ARG A 216 -17.54 8.57 3.80
CA ARG A 216 -17.70 7.54 2.76
C ARG A 216 -19.03 6.78 2.91
N SER A 217 -19.40 6.42 4.13
CA SER A 217 -20.68 5.75 4.42
C SER A 217 -21.86 6.64 4.06
N ASP A 218 -21.82 7.90 4.44
CA ASP A 218 -22.88 8.89 4.19
C ASP A 218 -23.09 9.11 2.69
N LEU A 219 -22.02 9.28 1.92
CA LEU A 219 -22.08 9.39 0.45
C LEU A 219 -22.69 8.15 -0.20
N PHE A 220 -22.27 6.97 0.23
CA PHE A 220 -22.80 5.71 -0.28
C PHE A 220 -24.30 5.57 0.02
N SER A 221 -24.70 5.82 1.27
CA SER A 221 -26.09 5.76 1.70
C SER A 221 -26.94 6.80 0.97
N PHE A 222 -26.48 8.05 0.87
CA PHE A 222 -27.18 9.11 0.15
C PHE A 222 -27.37 8.77 -1.33
N CYS A 223 -26.31 8.28 -2.00
CA CYS A 223 -26.38 7.82 -3.39
C CYS A 223 -27.38 6.67 -3.56
N SER A 224 -27.37 5.70 -2.63
CA SER A 224 -28.27 4.55 -2.67
C SER A 224 -29.73 4.96 -2.47
N LEU A 225 -30.01 5.88 -1.54
CA LEU A 225 -31.34 6.44 -1.33
C LEU A 225 -31.85 7.18 -2.57
N LEU A 226 -31.01 7.98 -3.22
CA LEU A 226 -31.40 8.61 -4.51
C LEU A 226 -31.77 7.57 -5.57
N LYS A 227 -31.02 6.46 -5.67
CA LYS A 227 -31.34 5.37 -6.61
C LYS A 227 -32.69 4.73 -6.26
N GLU A 228 -32.98 4.49 -4.98
CA GLU A 228 -34.26 3.90 -4.56
C GLU A 228 -35.45 4.85 -4.74
N MET A 229 -35.26 6.15 -4.50
CA MET A 229 -36.24 7.19 -4.81
C MET A 229 -36.57 7.19 -6.30
N GLU A 230 -35.56 7.19 -7.17
CA GLU A 230 -35.74 7.15 -8.62
C GLU A 230 -36.44 5.87 -9.09
N LYS A 231 -36.04 4.70 -8.57
CA LYS A 231 -36.72 3.42 -8.85
C LYS A 231 -38.18 3.41 -8.41
N SER A 232 -38.50 4.12 -7.33
CA SER A 232 -39.86 4.29 -6.80
C SER A 232 -40.69 5.31 -7.58
N GLY A 233 -40.16 5.89 -8.66
CA GLY A 233 -40.85 6.87 -9.50
C GLY A 233 -40.75 8.32 -9.02
N ILE A 234 -39.93 8.61 -8.00
CA ILE A 234 -39.67 9.98 -7.54
C ILE A 234 -38.66 10.65 -8.49
N SER A 235 -39.03 11.80 -9.05
CA SER A 235 -38.17 12.59 -9.91
C SER A 235 -37.16 13.41 -9.11
N THR A 236 -35.89 13.04 -9.19
CA THR A 236 -34.72 13.74 -8.60
C THR A 236 -34.14 14.81 -9.53
N GLY A 237 -34.46 14.78 -10.82
CA GLY A 237 -34.08 15.81 -11.79
C GLY A 237 -32.57 15.99 -11.96
N GLU A 238 -32.10 17.22 -11.75
CA GLU A 238 -30.66 17.52 -11.76
C GLU A 238 -29.94 16.95 -10.54
N LEU A 239 -30.66 16.65 -9.45
CA LEU A 239 -30.12 16.03 -8.26
C LEU A 239 -30.14 14.49 -8.37
N ASN A 240 -29.82 13.97 -9.56
CA ASN A 240 -29.94 12.54 -9.86
C ASN A 240 -28.83 11.70 -9.24
N SER A 241 -29.15 10.42 -9.06
CA SER A 241 -28.27 9.40 -8.53
C SER A 241 -27.03 9.17 -9.39
N LYS A 242 -27.12 9.30 -10.73
CA LYS A 242 -25.98 9.09 -11.64
C LYS A 242 -24.84 10.08 -11.40
N SER A 243 -25.18 11.35 -11.20
CA SER A 243 -24.17 12.37 -10.90
C SER A 243 -23.61 12.18 -9.49
N MET A 244 -24.45 11.79 -8.53
CA MET A 244 -24.01 11.45 -7.17
C MET A 244 -23.10 10.21 -7.14
N ASP A 245 -23.36 9.21 -7.98
CA ASP A 245 -22.54 8.00 -8.10
C ASP A 245 -21.12 8.33 -8.59
N SER A 246 -21.01 9.33 -9.46
CA SER A 246 -19.73 9.85 -9.93
C SER A 246 -18.95 10.52 -8.80
N LEU A 247 -19.63 11.34 -7.98
CA LEU A 247 -19.03 11.93 -6.77
C LEU A 247 -18.59 10.85 -5.77
N ASN A 248 -19.47 9.91 -5.47
CA ASN A 248 -19.23 8.82 -4.52
C ASN A 248 -18.01 7.99 -4.92
N SER A 249 -17.89 7.63 -6.20
CA SER A 249 -16.74 6.89 -6.72
C SER A 249 -15.44 7.68 -6.60
N LYS A 250 -15.47 8.97 -6.95
CA LYS A 250 -14.29 9.83 -6.87
C LYS A 250 -13.81 10.04 -5.44
N ILE A 251 -14.72 10.34 -4.51
CA ILE A 251 -14.38 10.50 -3.10
C ILE A 251 -13.91 9.18 -2.49
N THR A 252 -14.55 8.05 -2.84
CA THR A 252 -14.12 6.73 -2.37
C THR A 252 -12.67 6.44 -2.75
N ASN A 253 -12.26 6.74 -3.98
CA ASN A 253 -10.88 6.54 -4.43
C ASN A 253 -9.91 7.46 -3.67
N LEU A 254 -10.24 8.75 -3.53
CA LEU A 254 -9.44 9.71 -2.77
C LEU A 254 -9.25 9.28 -1.30
N ILE A 255 -10.31 8.84 -0.64
CA ILE A 255 -10.24 8.35 0.75
C ILE A 255 -9.43 7.05 0.83
N SER A 256 -9.52 6.16 -0.17
CA SER A 256 -8.68 4.96 -0.23
C SER A 256 -7.21 5.32 -0.28
N ASP A 257 -6.82 6.23 -1.17
CA ASP A 257 -5.43 6.71 -1.29
C ASP A 257 -4.94 7.37 0.01
N TYR A 258 -5.81 8.13 0.68
CA TYR A 258 -5.51 8.73 1.98
C TYR A 258 -5.10 7.68 3.02
N PHE A 259 -5.90 6.61 3.16
CA PHE A 259 -5.63 5.55 4.11
C PHE A 259 -4.42 4.70 3.73
N ILE A 260 -4.16 4.50 2.43
CA ILE A 260 -2.93 3.85 1.96
C ILE A 260 -1.71 4.64 2.40
N ASN A 261 -1.70 5.96 2.15
CA ASN A 261 -0.60 6.84 2.57
C ASN A 261 -0.44 6.84 4.10
N LYS A 262 -1.54 6.89 4.86
CA LYS A 262 -1.49 6.79 6.34
C LYS A 262 -0.88 5.47 6.80
N GLY A 263 -1.27 4.34 6.21
CA GLY A 263 -0.71 3.04 6.51
C GLY A 263 0.78 2.96 6.20
N GLN A 264 1.23 3.53 5.08
CA GLN A 264 2.66 3.59 4.74
C GLN A 264 3.46 4.43 5.74
N ILE A 265 2.94 5.60 6.15
CA ILE A 265 3.57 6.41 7.20
C ILE A 265 3.69 5.63 8.51
N GLU A 266 2.62 4.95 8.93
CA GLU A 266 2.62 4.15 10.16
C GLU A 266 3.65 3.02 10.10
N VAL A 267 3.72 2.29 8.99
CA VAL A 267 4.70 1.23 8.77
C VAL A 267 6.13 1.76 8.82
N ILE A 268 6.42 2.90 8.18
CA ILE A 268 7.76 3.52 8.22
C ILE A 268 8.11 3.92 9.66
N ASN A 269 7.18 4.55 10.38
CA ASN A 269 7.38 4.95 11.77
C ASN A 269 7.62 3.75 12.70
N LEU A 270 6.85 2.67 12.54
CA LEU A 270 7.00 1.44 13.32
C LEU A 270 8.32 0.72 13.02
N GLY A 271 8.73 0.70 11.75
CA GLY A 271 10.03 0.16 11.32
C GLY A 271 11.20 0.87 12.00
N GLY A 272 11.15 2.21 12.11
CA GLY A 272 12.17 2.99 12.82
C GLY A 272 12.22 2.78 14.35
N THR A 273 11.14 2.28 14.97
CA THR A 273 11.09 1.98 16.41
C THR A 273 11.53 0.57 16.77
N ASN A 274 11.41 -0.41 15.87
CA ASN A 274 11.74 -1.81 16.16
C ASN A 274 13.20 -2.19 15.88
N GLU A 275 14.01 -1.25 15.37
CA GLU A 275 15.45 -1.43 15.12
C GLU A 275 16.36 -0.76 16.17
N LYS A 276 15.80 -0.24 17.28
CA LYS A 276 16.56 0.24 18.46
C LYS A 276 16.57 -0.80 19.57
#